data_AF-A0A536JHT0-F1
#
_entry.id   AF-A0A536JHT0-F1
#
_cell.length_a   1.000
_cell.length_b   1.000
_cell.length_c   1.000
_cell.angle_alpha   90.00
_cell.angle_beta   90.00
_cell.angle_gamma   90.00
#
_symmetry.space_group_name_H-M   'P 1'
#
loop_
_entity.id
_entity.type
_entity.pdbx_description
1 polymer ?
#
loop_
_entity_poly.entity_id
_entity_poly.type
_entity_poly.pdbx_seq_one_letter_code
_entity_poly.pdbx_strand_id
1 'polypeptide(L)' 'MIVTIDGGVASGKSAVGKRVAEKLGLPFIDSGLMYRAVTRLATERGISPHDADAVTTLAESTRMRIEGERVWADG' A
#
# COMPACT_ATOMS: atom_id res chain seq x y z
N MET A 1 4.54 19.34 -4.80
CA MET A 1 5.71 18.83 -4.05
C MET A 1 5.47 17.37 -3.74
N ILE A 2 6.47 16.50 -3.90
CA ILE A 2 6.39 15.07 -3.56
C ILE A 2 7.54 14.77 -2.58
N VAL A 3 7.25 14.05 -1.51
CA VAL A 3 8.22 13.66 -0.48
C VAL A 3 8.15 12.14 -0.32
N THR A 4 9.28 11.46 -0.43
CA THR A 4 9.41 10.01 -0.17
C THR A 4 10.08 9.78 1.18
N ILE A 5 9.64 8.75 1.91
CA ILE A 5 10.17 8.39 3.22
C ILE A 5 10.43 6.89 3.23
N ASP A 6 11.70 6.54 3.10
CA ASP A 6 12.17 5.16 2.98
C ASP A 6 13.03 4.72 4.18
N GLY A 7 13.20 3.42 4.34
CA GLY A 7 13.90 2.81 5.48
C GLY A 7 13.38 1.43 5.85
N GLY A 8 14.06 0.72 6.75
CA GLY A 8 13.74 -0.65 7.14
C GLY A 8 12.36 -0.85 7.79
N VAL A 9 11.94 -2.10 7.95
CA VAL A 9 10.70 -2.42 8.68
C VAL A 9 10.76 -1.87 10.10
N ALA A 10 9.62 -1.41 10.63
CA ALA A 10 9.49 -0.83 11.97
C ALA A 10 10.35 0.42 12.29
N SER A 11 10.96 1.10 11.30
CA SER A 11 11.72 2.33 11.55
C SER A 11 10.87 3.59 11.83
N GLY A 12 9.54 3.45 11.94
CA GLY A 12 8.63 4.55 12.24
C GLY A 12 8.22 5.44 11.05
N LYS A 13 8.52 5.04 9.80
CA LYS A 13 8.25 5.84 8.58
C LYS A 13 6.82 6.33 8.47
N SER A 14 5.83 5.45 8.65
CA SER A 14 4.42 5.86 8.54
C SER A 14 4.05 6.86 9.64
N ALA A 15 4.58 6.70 10.86
CA ALA A 15 4.31 7.62 11.96
C ALA A 15 4.95 9.00 11.73
N VAL A 16 6.20 9.05 11.29
CA VAL A 16 6.90 10.30 10.98
C VAL A 16 6.29 10.97 9.74
N GLY A 17 6.03 10.19 8.68
CA GLY A 17 5.49 10.69 7.43
C GLY A 17 4.12 11.34 7.58
N LYS A 18 3.24 10.76 8.40
CA LYS A 18 1.95 11.38 8.76
C LYS A 18 2.13 12.75 9.39
N ARG A 19 2.98 12.85 10.41
CA ARG A 19 3.25 14.13 11.11
C ARG A 19 3.87 15.18 10.20
N VAL A 20 4.73 14.76 9.27
CA VAL A 20 5.32 15.65 8.26
C VAL A 20 4.24 16.15 7.29
N ALA A 21 3.40 15.23 6.79
CA ALA A 21 2.31 15.57 5.88
C ALA A 21 1.30 16.55 6.53
N GLU A 22 0.90 16.30 7.77
CA GLU A 22 0.03 17.20 8.55
C GLU A 22 0.63 18.62 8.67
N LYS A 23 1.91 18.73 9.04
CA LYS A 23 2.58 20.02 9.16
C LYS A 23 2.71 20.78 7.84
N LEU A 24 2.78 20.06 6.73
CA LEU A 24 2.91 20.64 5.40
C LEU A 24 1.56 20.81 4.67
N GLY A 25 0.45 20.39 5.27
CA GLY A 25 -0.86 20.38 4.62
C GLY A 25 -0.91 19.46 3.40
N LEU A 26 -0.12 18.39 3.39
CA LEU A 26 -0.04 17.42 2.30
C LEU A 26 -0.84 16.15 2.61
N PRO A 27 -1.37 15.44 1.60
CA PRO A 27 -1.88 14.10 1.79
C PRO A 27 -0.75 13.13 2.12
N PHE A 28 -1.06 12.08 2.89
CA PHE A 28 -0.16 10.98 3.20
C PHE A 28 -0.65 9.69 2.55
N ILE A 29 0.27 8.93 1.94
CA ILE A 29 -0.01 7.63 1.31
C ILE A 29 0.98 6.60 1.88
N ASP A 30 0.46 5.47 2.38
CA ASP A 30 1.26 4.32 2.83
C ASP A 30 1.25 3.23 1.76
N SER A 31 2.33 3.16 0.97
CA SER A 31 2.47 2.13 -0.07
C SER A 31 2.46 0.71 0.48
N GLY A 32 2.88 0.51 1.74
CA GLY A 32 2.86 -0.80 2.39
C GLY A 32 1.45 -1.36 2.56
N LEU A 33 0.43 -0.50 2.72
CA LEU A 33 -0.97 -0.95 2.74
C LEU A 33 -1.43 -1.46 1.37
N MET A 34 -0.93 -0.89 0.28
CA MET A 34 -1.25 -1.35 -1.07
C MET A 34 -0.68 -2.74 -1.32
N TYR A 35 0.60 -2.98 -0.98
CA TYR A 35 1.21 -4.30 -1.09
C TYR A 35 0.46 -5.34 -0.25
N ARG A 36 0.11 -5.00 1.00
CA ARG A 36 -0.66 -5.89 1.88
C ARG A 36 -2.05 -6.20 1.33
N ALA A 37 -2.72 -5.25 0.68
CA ALA A 37 -4.02 -5.47 0.05
C ALA A 37 -3.93 -6.51 -1.08
N VAL A 38 -2.92 -6.41 -1.96
CA VAL A 38 -2.66 -7.42 -3.00
C VAL A 38 -2.35 -8.78 -2.39
N THR A 39 -1.48 -8.84 -1.37
CA THR A 39 -1.14 -10.10 -0.67
C THR A 39 -2.39 -10.76 -0.08
N ARG A 40 -3.28 -9.98 0.54
CA ARG A 40 -4.55 -10.48 1.07
C ARG A 40 -5.40 -11.07 -0.05
N LEU A 41 -5.61 -10.33 -1.14
CA LEU A 41 -6.42 -10.80 -2.27
C LEU A 41 -5.83 -12.05 -2.93
N ALA A 42 -4.51 -12.13 -3.08
CA ALA A 42 -3.84 -13.31 -3.61
C ALA A 42 -4.11 -14.53 -2.72
N THR A 43 -4.01 -14.34 -1.39
CA THR A 43 -4.29 -15.38 -0.40
C THR A 43 -5.75 -15.83 -0.46
N GLU A 44 -6.70 -14.90 -0.52
CA GLU A 44 -8.14 -15.17 -0.61
C GLU A 44 -8.52 -15.90 -1.92
N ARG A 45 -7.78 -15.65 -3.01
CA ARG A 45 -7.99 -16.28 -4.32
C ARG A 45 -7.16 -17.55 -4.55
N GLY A 46 -6.37 -17.97 -3.56
CA GLY A 46 -5.50 -19.15 -3.68
C GLY A 46 -4.36 -18.99 -4.70
N ILE A 47 -3.97 -17.75 -5.02
CA ILE A 47 -2.85 -17.47 -5.93
C ILE A 47 -1.54 -17.67 -5.16
N SER A 48 -0.64 -18.48 -5.72
CA SER A 48 0.67 -18.73 -5.13
C SER A 48 1.51 -17.44 -5.10
N PRO A 49 2.17 -17.10 -3.98
CA PRO A 49 3.09 -15.97 -3.92
C PRO A 49 4.37 -16.19 -4.76
N HIS A 50 4.62 -17.42 -5.21
CA HIS A 50 5.74 -17.76 -6.09
C HIS A 50 5.39 -17.69 -7.57
N ASP A 51 4.11 -17.46 -7.90
CA ASP A 51 3.66 -17.21 -9.27
C ASP A 51 3.65 -15.70 -9.55
N ALA A 52 4.79 -15.18 -9.99
CA ALA A 52 4.97 -13.75 -10.20
C ALA A 52 4.00 -13.18 -11.25
N ASP A 53 3.70 -13.95 -12.30
CA ASP A 53 2.82 -13.51 -13.39
C ASP A 53 1.36 -13.43 -12.91
N ALA A 54 0.90 -14.43 -12.15
CA ALA A 54 -0.44 -14.42 -11.57
C ALA A 54 -0.63 -13.29 -10.55
N VAL A 55 0.37 -13.04 -9.69
CA VAL A 55 0.33 -11.94 -8.72
C VAL A 55 0.37 -10.58 -9.42
N THR A 56 1.15 -10.45 -10.50
CA THR A 56 1.21 -9.23 -11.31
C THR A 56 -0.13 -8.95 -11.98
N THR A 57 -0.72 -9.96 -12.61
CA THR A 57 -2.06 -9.87 -13.23
C THR A 57 -3.13 -9.48 -12.19
N LEU A 58 -3.06 -10.04 -10.98
CA LEU A 58 -3.93 -9.65 -9.88
C LEU A 58 -3.74 -8.18 -9.53
N ALA A 59 -2.50 -7.73 -9.33
CA ALA A 59 -2.21 -6.35 -8.95
C ALA A 59 -2.69 -5.33 -9.99
N GLU A 60 -2.52 -5.64 -11.29
CA GLU A 60 -2.95 -4.77 -12.40
C GLU A 60 -4.47 -4.71 -12.56
N SER A 61 -5.18 -5.82 -12.29
CA SER A 61 -6.63 -5.91 -12.41
C SER A 61 -7.39 -5.42 -11.16
N THR A 62 -6.70 -5.31 -10.02
CA THR A 62 -7.32 -4.89 -8.75
C THR A 62 -7.67 -3.41 -8.77
N ARG A 63 -8.93 -3.08 -8.52
CA ARG A 63 -9.34 -1.68 -8.34
C ARG A 63 -9.04 -1.26 -6.90
N MET A 64 -8.06 -0.38 -6.72
CA MET A 64 -7.73 0.20 -5.42
C MET A 64 -8.33 1.58 -5.22
N ARG A 65 -8.82 1.84 -4.01
CA ARG A 65 -9.23 3.17 -3.55
C ARG A 65 -8.56 3.48 -2.23
N ILE A 66 -7.93 4.65 -2.15
CA ILE A 66 -7.21 5.13 -0.95
C ILE A 66 -8.07 6.21 -0.29
N GLU A 67 -8.41 6.01 0.99
CA GLU A 67 -9.20 6.96 1.78
C GLU A 67 -8.54 7.18 3.13
N GLY A 68 -7.84 8.32 3.25
CA GLY A 68 -7.01 8.59 4.41
C GLY A 68 -5.99 7.47 4.59
N GLU A 69 -6.12 6.72 5.69
CA GLU A 69 -5.22 5.62 6.04
C GLU A 69 -5.74 4.24 5.65
N ARG A 70 -6.80 4.17 4.83
CA ARG A 70 -7.39 2.91 4.39
C ARG A 70 -7.14 2.69 2.91
N VAL A 71 -6.85 1.44 2.56
CA VAL A 71 -6.79 0.95 1.18
C VAL A 71 -7.91 -0.07 1.01
N TRP A 72 -8.84 0.24 0.11
CA TRP A 72 -9.89 -0.66 -0.35
C TRP A 72 -9.43 -1.33 -1.65
N ALA A 73 -9.71 -2.62 -1.81
CA ALA A 73 -9.32 -3.38 -2.99
C ALA A 73 -10.47 -4.34 -3.36
N ASP A 74 -11.03 -4.14 -4.55
CA ASP A 74 -12.18 -4.88 -5.11
C ASP A 74 -13.47 -4.86 -4.25
N GLY A 75 -13.80 -3.69 -3.71
CA GLY A 75 -15.02 -3.44 -2.92
C GLY A 75 -14.72 -3.13 -1.47
#